data_AF-A0A392Q2S0-F1
#
_entry.id   AF-A0A392Q2S0-F1
#
_cell.length_a   1.000
_cell.length_b   1.000
_cell.length_c   1.000
_cell.angle_alpha   90.00
_cell.angle_beta   90.00
_cell.angle_gamma   90.00
#
_symmetry.space_group_name_H-M   'P 1'
#
loop_
_entity.id
_entity.type
_entity.pdbx_description
1 polymer ?
#
loop_
_entity_poly.entity_id
_entity_poly.type
_entity_poly.pdbx_seq_one_letter_code
_entity_poly.pdbx_strand_id
1 'polypeptide(L)' 'VKIWDVQEKKCLGVLTGHTGSVKSFCSHPTNSDIIVSCSRDGSFRLWDLKCNSNAKNRHGEVSIR' A
#
# COMPACT_ATOMS: atom_id res chain seq x y z
N VAL A 1 2.22 6.30 0.46
CA VAL A 1 0.78 6.28 0.83
C VAL A 1 0.68 6.11 2.34
N LYS A 2 -0.33 6.66 3.02
CA LYS A 2 -0.50 6.49 4.48
C LYS A 2 -1.83 5.82 4.79
N ILE A 3 -1.82 4.90 5.74
CA ILE A 3 -3.03 4.27 6.27
C ILE A 3 -3.38 4.94 7.58
N TRP A 4 -4.67 5.22 7.76
CA TRP A 4 -5.20 5.96 8.89
C TRP A 4 -6.36 5.19 9.50
N ASP A 5 -6.36 5.12 10.83
CA ASP A 5 -7.56 4.84 11.60
C ASP A 5 -8.37 6.13 11.70
N VAL A 6 -9.56 6.13 11.11
CA VAL A 6 -10.44 7.31 11.10
C VAL A 6 -11.10 7.52 12.46
N GLN A 7 -11.38 6.46 13.21
CA GLN A 7 -12.02 6.54 14.52
C GLN A 7 -11.05 7.11 15.56
N GLU A 8 -9.83 6.57 15.59
CA GLU A 8 -8.78 7.02 16.52
C GLU A 8 -8.00 8.24 16.01
N LYS A 9 -8.22 8.65 14.75
CA LYS A 9 -7.47 9.72 14.06
C LYS A 9 -5.96 9.48 14.07
N LYS A 10 -5.53 8.22 14.06
CA LYS A 10 -4.11 7.84 14.12
C LYS A 10 -3.62 7.31 12.79
N CYS A 11 -2.36 7.60 12.47
CA CYS A 11 -1.70 6.96 11.32
C CYS A 11 -1.24 5.57 11.73
N LEU A 12 -1.82 4.54 11.10
CA LEU A 12 -1.48 3.13 11.34
C LEU A 12 -0.17 2.73 10.67
N GLY A 13 0.20 3.40 9.59
CA GLY A 13 1.44 3.11 8.88
C GLY A 13 1.64 3.90 7.60
N VAL A 14 2.87 3.84 7.10
CA VAL A 14 3.26 4.45 5.82
C VAL A 14 3.69 3.36 4.86
N LEU A 15 3.01 3.30 3.72
CA LEU A 15 3.32 2.43 2.60
C LEU A 15 4.34 3.13 1.69
N THR A 16 5.57 2.64 1.70
CA THR A 16 6.72 3.18 0.97
C THR A 16 7.09 2.27 -0.19
N GLY A 17 7.49 2.85 -1.33
CA GLY A 17 7.97 2.07 -2.47
C GLY A 17 7.70 2.72 -3.82
N HIS A 18 6.72 3.61 -3.93
CA HIS A 18 6.57 4.45 -5.11
C HIS A 18 7.62 5.56 -5.09
N THR A 19 8.35 5.70 -6.18
CA THR A 19 9.34 6.76 -6.41
C THR A 19 8.71 7.95 -7.13
N GLY A 20 7.50 7.77 -7.69
CA GLY A 20 6.70 8.81 -8.34
C GLY A 20 5.43 9.17 -7.59
N SER A 21 4.71 10.18 -8.10
CA SER A 21 3.40 10.54 -7.58
C SER A 21 2.39 9.42 -7.84
N VAL A 22 1.71 8.96 -6.79
CA VAL A 22 0.57 8.05 -6.91
C VAL A 22 -0.57 8.79 -7.59
N LYS A 23 -1.09 8.22 -8.68
CA LYS A 23 -2.13 8.81 -9.51
C LYS A 23 -3.51 8.19 -9.29
N SER A 24 -3.54 6.93 -8.86
CA SER A 24 -4.79 6.21 -8.64
C SER A 24 -4.63 5.15 -7.55
N PHE A 25 -5.75 4.79 -6.94
CA PHE A 25 -5.87 3.71 -5.96
C PHE A 25 -7.18 2.95 -6.21
N CYS A 26 -7.17 1.66 -5.93
CA CYS A 26 -8.34 0.80 -6.06
C CYS A 26 -8.35 -0.23 -4.92
N SER A 27 -9.51 -0.45 -4.30
CA SER A 27 -9.72 -1.52 -3.33
C SER A 27 -10.24 -2.78 -4.02
N HIS A 28 -9.87 -3.94 -3.51
CA HIS A 28 -10.43 -5.18 -4.01
C HIS A 28 -11.94 -5.26 -3.70
N PRO A 29 -12.80 -5.74 -4.63
CA PRO A 29 -14.25 -5.65 -4.50
C PRO A 29 -14.84 -6.50 -3.37
N THR A 30 -14.17 -7.59 -2.96
CA THR A 30 -14.65 -8.50 -1.92
C THR A 30 -13.73 -8.59 -0.70
N ASN A 31 -12.51 -8.07 -0.80
CA ASN A 31 -11.50 -8.19 0.26
C ASN A 31 -10.97 -6.79 0.59
N SER A 32 -11.53 -6.16 1.62
CA SER A 32 -11.17 -4.80 2.03
C SER A 32 -9.70 -4.64 2.43
N ASP A 33 -9.00 -5.74 2.71
CA ASP A 33 -7.61 -5.71 3.13
C ASP A 33 -6.64 -5.57 1.94
N ILE A 34 -7.12 -5.73 0.70
CA ILE A 34 -6.28 -5.64 -0.50
C ILE A 34 -6.51 -4.31 -1.21
N ILE A 35 -5.42 -3.57 -1.42
CA ILE A 35 -5.42 -2.29 -2.12
C ILE A 35 -4.36 -2.30 -3.21
N VAL A 36 -4.67 -1.74 -4.38
CA VAL A 36 -3.72 -1.49 -5.45
C VAL A 36 -3.50 0.02 -5.58
N SER A 37 -2.25 0.45 -5.70
CA SER A 37 -1.91 1.83 -6.06
C SER A 37 -1.10 1.89 -7.35
N CYS A 38 -1.38 2.87 -8.20
CA CYS A 38 -0.66 3.11 -9.45
C CYS A 38 0.07 4.45 -9.40
N SER A 39 1.31 4.49 -9.85
CA SER A 39 2.19 5.65 -9.76
C SER A 39 2.71 6.10 -11.13
N ARG A 40 3.08 7.38 -11.21
CA ARG A 40 3.77 7.96 -12.37
C ARG A 40 5.16 7.35 -12.59
N ASP A 41 5.72 6.64 -11.62
CA ASP A 41 6.98 5.88 -11.78
C ASP A 41 6.86 4.67 -12.72
N GLY A 42 5.67 4.40 -13.27
CA GLY A 42 5.42 3.29 -14.18
C GLY A 42 5.16 1.97 -13.47
N SER A 43 5.12 1.97 -12.13
CA SER A 43 4.78 0.79 -11.33
C SER A 43 3.38 0.89 -10.73
N PHE A 44 2.78 -0.27 -10.52
CA PHE A 44 1.69 -0.46 -9.57
C PHE A 44 2.17 -1.32 -8.42
N ARG A 45 1.58 -1.12 -7.24
CA ARG A 45 1.89 -1.89 -6.03
C ARG A 45 0.61 -2.43 -5.42
N LEU A 46 0.66 -3.69 -5.04
CA LEU A 46 -0.38 -4.37 -4.27
C LEU A 46 -0.01 -4.30 -2.78
N TRP A 47 -0.97 -3.92 -1.97
CA TRP A 47 -0.86 -3.82 -0.53
C TRP A 47 -1.85 -4.78 0.10
N ASP A 48 -1.34 -5.68 0.95
CA ASP A 48 -2.16 -6.53 1.81
C ASP A 48 -2.08 -5.99 3.25
N LEU A 49 -3.20 -5.44 3.72
CA LEU A 49 -3.35 -4.84 5.05
C LEU A 49 -3.56 -5.88 6.15
N LYS A 50 -3.92 -7.12 5.80
CA LYS A 50 -4.20 -8.20 6.76
C LYS A 50 -2.94 -8.67 7.48
N CYS A 51 -1.78 -8.44 6.87
CA CYS A 51 -0.46 -8.81 7.39
C CYS A 51 0.28 -7.62 8.02
N ASN A 52 -0.43 -6.60 8.53
CA ASN A 52 0.20 -5.54 9.29
C ASN A 52 0.36 -5.91 10.77
N SER A 53 1.22 -6.89 11.06
CA SER A 53 1.71 -7.08 12.43
C SER A 53 3.19 -6.79 12.61
N ASN A 54 4.06 -6.78 11.59
CA ASN A 54 5.44 -6.25 11.67
C ASN A 54 6.22 -6.51 10.36
N ALA A 55 5.93 -5.82 9.26
CA ALA A 55 6.86 -5.81 8.13
C ALA A 55 7.96 -4.77 8.38
N LYS A 56 8.82 -5.03 9.37
CA LYS A 56 10.18 -4.50 9.36
C LYS A 56 10.79 -4.92 8.03
N ASN A 57 11.08 -3.92 7.20
CA ASN A 57 12.19 -3.88 6.25
C ASN A 57 12.91 -5.23 6.06
N ARG A 58 12.45 -6.07 5.13
CA ARG A 58 13.27 -7.11 4.49
C ARG A 58 12.79 -7.25 3.05
N HIS A 59 13.72 -6.95 2.14
CA HIS A 59 13.65 -7.13 0.69
C HIS A 59 12.56 -8.10 0.22
N GLY A 60 11.54 -7.54 -0.41
CA GLY A 60 10.44 -8.26 -1.02
C GLY A 60 9.78 -7.38 -2.08
N GLU A 61 10.60 -6.78 -2.94
CA GLU A 61 10.10 -6.13 -4.14
C GLU A 61 9.78 -7.22 -5.16
N VAL A 62 8.52 -7.65 -5.21
CA VAL A 62 8.01 -8.32 -6.41
C VAL A 62 7.56 -7.21 -7.36
N SER A 63 8.54 -6.60 -8.03
CA SER A 63 8.31 -5.89 -9.29
C SER A 63 8.17 -6.97 -10.37
N ILE A 64 6.94 -7.35 -10.70
CA ILE A 64 6.69 -8.03 -11.97
C ILE A 64 6.88 -7.00 -13.09
N ARG A 65 8.02 -7.11 -13.79
CA ARG A 65 8.30 -6.44 -15.06
C ARG A 65 7.55 -7.13 -16.19
#